data_AF-A0AA35X0Z8-F1
#
_entry.id   AF-A0AA35X0Z8-F1
#
_cell.length_a   1.000
_cell.length_b   1.000
_cell.length_c   1.000
_cell.angle_alpha   90.00
_cell.angle_beta   90.00
_cell.angle_gamma   90.00
#
_symmetry.space_group_name_H-M   'P 1'
#
loop_
_entity.id
_entity.type
_entity.pdbx_description
1 polymer ?
#
loop_
_entity_poly.entity_id
_entity_poly.type
_entity_poly.pdbx_seq_one_letter_code
_entity_poly.pdbx_strand_id
1 'polypeptide(L)'
;MVAEGRYREALALMGLALLLDATDGTFARAARVKEIVPGVDGARLDDIVDYLNYVFVPCFLLLWADLLPAGHGWWIVCLPLLASAYGFSQANAKTPDHYFLGFPSYWNVVAFYCFVLESDPGSTVCWSSCCR
;
A
#
# COMPACT_ATOMS: atom_id res chain seq x y z
N MET A 1 14.01 6.72 2.91
CA MET A 1 14.03 5.30 3.30
C MET A 1 13.97 4.35 2.12
N VAL A 2 12.88 4.29 1.33
CA VAL A 2 12.84 3.42 0.12
C VAL A 2 13.93 3.84 -0.87
N ALA A 3 14.01 5.13 -1.19
CA ALA A 3 15.07 5.69 -2.05
C ALA A 3 16.48 5.72 -1.44
N GLU A 4 16.61 5.28 -0.17
CA GLU A 4 17.90 5.18 0.55
C GLU A 4 18.35 3.72 0.71
N GLY A 5 17.64 2.75 0.13
CA GLY A 5 17.96 1.32 0.26
C GLY A 5 17.60 0.69 1.61
N ARG A 6 16.94 1.42 2.52
CA ARG A 6 16.57 0.93 3.87
C ARG A 6 15.25 0.16 3.86
N TYR A 7 15.19 -0.94 3.10
CA TYR A 7 13.96 -1.66 2.81
C TYR A 7 13.29 -2.31 4.03
N ARG A 8 14.09 -2.83 4.99
CA ARG A 8 13.56 -3.43 6.22
C ARG A 8 12.79 -2.43 7.07
N GLU A 9 13.29 -1.20 7.15
CA GLU A 9 12.63 -0.13 7.88
C GLU A 9 11.40 0.38 7.13
N ALA A 10 11.48 0.47 5.80
CA ALA A 10 10.34 0.82 4.97
C ALA A 10 9.18 -0.20 5.14
N LEU A 11 9.49 -1.50 5.20
CA LEU A 11 8.52 -2.55 5.51
C LEU A 11 7.97 -2.46 6.92
N ALA A 12 8.81 -2.20 7.92
CA ALA A 12 8.37 -2.00 9.30
C ALA A 12 7.42 -0.79 9.41
N LEU A 13 7.72 0.29 8.71
CA LEU A 13 6.88 1.48 8.68
C LEU A 13 5.59 1.28 7.88
N MET A 14 5.60 0.51 6.78
CA MET A 14 4.36 0.09 6.12
C MET A 14 3.48 -0.77 7.04
N GLY A 15 4.08 -1.69 7.81
CA GLY A 15 3.35 -2.47 8.81
C GLY A 15 2.79 -1.60 9.94
N LEU A 16 3.55 -0.61 10.40
CA LEU A 16 3.07 0.36 11.39
C LEU A 16 1.94 1.23 10.83
N ALA A 17 2.07 1.71 9.60
CA ALA A 17 1.04 2.50 8.93
C ALA A 17 -0.25 1.70 8.76
N LEU A 18 -0.17 0.41 8.42
CA LEU A 18 -1.32 -0.49 8.37
C LEU A 18 -2.03 -0.61 9.72
N LEU A 19 -1.28 -0.71 10.81
CA LEU A 19 -1.87 -0.78 12.16
C LEU A 19 -2.54 0.54 12.56
N LEU A 20 -1.95 1.68 12.20
CA LEU A 20 -2.55 2.99 12.49
C LEU A 20 -3.85 3.20 11.72
N ASP A 21 -3.85 2.88 10.43
CA ASP A 21 -4.99 2.92 9.52
C ASP A 21 -6.14 2.00 9.96
N ALA A 22 -5.82 0.81 10.48
CA ALA A 22 -6.85 -0.06 11.07
C ALA A 22 -7.50 0.54 12.33
N THR A 23 -6.82 1.46 13.03
CA THR A 23 -7.29 2.05 14.29
C THR A 23 -7.94 3.42 14.14
N ASP A 24 -7.53 4.22 13.16
CA ASP A 24 -7.97 5.61 13.03
C ASP A 24 -9.48 5.73 12.72
N GLY A 25 -10.04 4.80 11.95
CA GLY A 25 -11.48 4.73 11.68
C GLY A 25 -12.31 4.42 12.93
N THR A 26 -11.74 3.71 13.91
CA THR A 26 -12.39 3.46 15.21
C THR A 26 -12.32 4.71 16.10
N PHE A 27 -11.17 5.38 16.12
CA PHE A 27 -10.98 6.63 16.87
C PHE A 27 -11.80 7.78 16.29
N ALA A 28 -11.90 7.92 14.97
CA ALA A 28 -12.68 8.96 14.30
C ALA A 28 -14.19 8.82 14.61
N ARG A 29 -14.68 7.58 14.71
CA ARG A 29 -16.06 7.27 15.08
C ARG A 29 -16.33 7.56 16.55
N ALA A 30 -15.37 7.25 17.43
CA ALA A 30 -15.43 7.57 18.86
C ALA A 30 -15.41 9.08 19.13
N ALA A 31 -14.62 9.84 18.35
CA ALA A 31 -14.47 11.28 18.48
C ALA A 31 -15.55 12.11 17.74
N ARG A 32 -16.50 11.45 17.05
CA ARG A 32 -17.57 12.11 16.26
C ARG A 32 -17.06 13.24 15.35
N VAL A 33 -15.92 13.01 14.68
CA VAL A 33 -15.23 14.05 13.88
C VAL A 33 -16.15 14.70 12.82
N LYS A 34 -17.13 13.97 12.29
CA LYS A 34 -18.16 14.49 11.38
C LYS A 34 -19.02 15.62 11.98
N GLU A 35 -19.22 15.63 13.29
CA GLU A 35 -19.95 16.69 14.00
C GLU A 35 -19.06 17.92 14.28
N ILE A 36 -17.74 17.73 14.33
CA ILE A 36 -16.76 18.77 14.72
C ILE A 36 -16.27 19.56 13.50
N VAL A 37 -16.12 18.92 12.33
CA VAL A 37 -15.59 19.56 11.11
C VAL A 37 -16.55 19.34 9.93
N PRO A 38 -17.69 20.04 9.88
CA PRO A 38 -18.73 19.81 8.87
C PRO A 38 -18.35 20.22 7.44
N GLY A 39 -17.25 20.97 7.26
CA GLY A 39 -16.76 21.40 5.95
C GLY A 39 -15.79 20.43 5.28
N VAL A 40 -15.39 19.34 5.95
CA VAL A 40 -14.39 18.39 5.42
C VAL A 40 -15.03 17.03 5.23
N ASP A 41 -14.88 16.49 4.02
CA ASP A 41 -15.30 15.13 3.71
C ASP A 41 -14.20 14.14 4.15
N GLY A 42 -14.31 13.67 5.39
CA GLY A 42 -13.37 12.72 5.96
C GLY A 42 -13.34 11.37 5.22
N ALA A 43 -14.43 10.96 4.56
CA ALA A 43 -14.45 9.71 3.80
C ALA A 43 -13.58 9.81 2.54
N ARG A 44 -13.62 10.97 1.89
CA ARG A 44 -12.77 11.22 0.72
C ARG A 44 -11.29 11.32 1.07
N LEU A 45 -10.97 11.89 2.23
CA LEU A 45 -9.59 11.95 2.72
C LEU A 45 -9.05 10.56 3.06
N ASP A 46 -9.88 9.74 3.72
CA ASP A 46 -9.63 8.31 4.01
C ASP A 46 -9.29 7.55 2.72
N ASP A 47 -10.13 7.67 1.69
CA ASP A 47 -9.90 7.02 0.39
C ASP A 47 -8.55 7.39 -0.27
N ILE A 48 -8.10 8.65 -0.12
CA ILE A 48 -6.81 9.10 -0.64
C ILE A 48 -5.65 8.51 0.16
N VAL A 49 -5.75 8.50 1.49
CA VAL A 49 -4.73 7.94 2.37
C VAL A 49 -4.61 6.43 2.18
N ASP A 50 -5.74 5.74 2.11
CA ASP A 50 -5.85 4.32 1.76
C ASP A 50 -5.08 4.01 0.47
N TYR A 51 -5.39 4.73 -0.62
CA TYR A 51 -4.73 4.51 -1.91
C TYR A 51 -3.20 4.69 -1.82
N LEU A 52 -2.74 5.71 -1.09
CA LEU A 52 -1.31 5.95 -0.92
C LEU A 52 -0.64 4.82 -0.13
N ASN A 53 -1.27 4.37 0.95
CA ASN A 53 -0.67 3.42 1.88
C ASN A 53 -0.74 1.97 1.36
N TYR A 54 -1.88 1.57 0.79
CA TYR A 54 -2.10 0.20 0.34
C TYR A 54 -1.59 -0.09 -1.07
N VAL A 55 -1.51 0.94 -1.93
CA VAL A 55 -1.15 0.77 -3.34
C VAL A 55 0.16 1.49 -3.68
N PHE A 56 0.21 2.81 -3.47
CA PHE A 56 1.30 3.61 -4.01
C PHE A 56 2.66 3.28 -3.38
N VAL A 57 2.76 3.34 -2.06
CA VAL A 57 3.99 3.06 -1.31
C VAL A 57 4.53 1.64 -1.57
N PRO A 58 3.72 0.56 -1.49
CA PRO A 58 4.23 -0.78 -1.75
C PRO A 58 4.61 -1.02 -3.21
N CYS A 59 3.87 -0.46 -4.18
CA CYS A 59 4.27 -0.50 -5.58
C CYS A 59 5.61 0.21 -5.82
N PHE A 60 5.83 1.35 -5.18
CA PHE A 60 7.09 2.06 -5.25
C PHE A 60 8.23 1.26 -4.60
N LEU A 61 7.98 0.60 -3.47
CA LEU A 61 8.95 -0.27 -2.82
C LEU A 61 9.34 -1.47 -3.71
N LEU A 62 8.36 -2.14 -4.33
CA LEU A 62 8.63 -3.26 -5.26
C LEU A 62 9.52 -2.84 -6.43
N LEU A 63 9.26 -1.65 -6.99
CA LEU A 63 10.04 -1.11 -8.10
C LEU A 63 11.46 -0.73 -7.69
N TRP A 64 11.61 -0.08 -6.55
CA TRP A 64 12.90 0.47 -6.11
C TRP A 64 13.81 -0.60 -5.50
N ALA A 65 13.23 -1.62 -4.87
CA ALA A 65 13.97 -2.75 -4.29
C ALA A 65 14.36 -3.83 -5.33
N ASP A 66 14.04 -3.62 -6.62
CA ASP A 66 14.29 -4.57 -7.72
C ASP A 66 13.70 -5.97 -7.46
N LEU A 67 12.61 -6.05 -6.68
CA LEU A 67 11.88 -7.28 -6.31
C LEU A 67 10.98 -7.78 -7.46
N LEU A 68 11.16 -7.25 -8.67
CA LEU A 68 10.34 -7.54 -9.83
C LEU A 68 11.22 -8.06 -10.97
N PRO A 69 10.68 -8.93 -11.86
CA PRO A 69 11.44 -9.46 -12.98
C PRO A 69 12.07 -8.35 -13.83
N ALA A 70 13.36 -8.52 -14.15
CA ALA A 70 14.13 -7.58 -14.94
C ALA A 70 13.41 -7.21 -16.26
N GLY A 71 13.34 -5.91 -16.54
CA GLY A 71 12.70 -5.36 -17.75
C GLY A 71 11.17 -5.26 -17.71
N HIS A 72 10.49 -5.81 -16.70
CA HIS A 72 9.02 -5.83 -16.61
C HIS A 72 8.46 -5.08 -15.38
N GLY A 73 9.32 -4.66 -14.44
CA GLY A 73 8.90 -4.02 -13.18
C GLY A 73 7.98 -2.82 -13.37
N TRP A 74 8.24 -1.97 -14.37
CA TRP A 74 7.40 -0.80 -14.67
C TRP A 74 5.96 -1.16 -15.06
N TRP A 75 5.74 -2.20 -15.87
CA TRP A 75 4.40 -2.63 -16.27
C TRP A 75 3.64 -3.28 -15.10
N ILE A 76 4.36 -4.08 -14.30
CA ILE A 76 3.82 -4.76 -13.12
C ILE A 76 3.41 -3.75 -12.03
N VAL A 77 3.98 -2.54 -12.03
CA VAL A 77 3.63 -1.47 -11.09
C VAL A 77 2.59 -0.50 -11.66
N CYS A 78 2.70 -0.12 -12.93
CA CYS A 78 1.76 0.82 -13.56
C CYS A 78 0.34 0.26 -13.66
N LEU A 79 0.19 -1.03 -13.99
CA LEU A 79 -1.13 -1.66 -14.14
C LEU A 79 -1.92 -1.65 -12.81
N PRO A 80 -1.36 -2.08 -11.68
CA PRO A 80 -2.00 -1.96 -10.38
C PRO A 80 -2.33 -0.55 -9.93
N LEU A 81 -1.42 0.41 -10.17
CA LEU A 81 -1.64 1.80 -9.81
C LEU A 81 -2.86 2.36 -10.55
N LEU A 82 -2.91 2.14 -11.86
CA LEU A 82 -4.02 2.61 -12.69
C LEU A 82 -5.34 1.87 -12.37
N ALA A 83 -5.27 0.55 -12.18
CA ALA A 83 -6.44 -0.25 -11.82
C ALA A 83 -7.02 0.16 -10.46
N SER A 84 -6.15 0.40 -9.47
CA SER A 84 -6.58 0.82 -8.13
C SER A 84 -7.07 2.27 -8.13
N ALA A 85 -6.39 3.19 -8.85
CA ALA A 85 -6.86 4.57 -8.98
C ALA A 85 -8.25 4.63 -9.63
N TYR A 86 -8.50 3.79 -10.64
CA TYR A 86 -9.83 3.64 -11.24
C TYR A 86 -10.85 3.07 -10.24
N GLY A 87 -10.47 2.03 -9.48
CA GLY A 87 -11.31 1.44 -8.43
C GLY A 87 -11.71 2.44 -7.35
N PHE A 88 -10.75 3.17 -6.77
CA PHE A 88 -10.97 4.21 -5.76
C PHE A 88 -11.76 5.41 -6.29
N SER A 89 -11.72 5.67 -7.60
CA SER A 89 -12.50 6.75 -8.22
C SER A 89 -13.98 6.40 -8.44
N GLN A 90 -14.39 5.14 -8.26
CA GLN A 90 -15.79 4.75 -8.42
C GLN A 90 -16.63 5.11 -7.20
N ALA A 91 -17.78 5.74 -7.44
CA ALA A 91 -18.71 6.12 -6.37
C ALA A 91 -19.28 4.93 -5.56
N ASN A 92 -19.17 3.70 -6.09
CA ASN A 92 -19.58 2.45 -5.44
C ASN A 92 -18.39 1.57 -4.99
N ALA A 93 -17.20 2.16 -4.78
CA ALA A 93 -15.99 1.41 -4.43
C ALA A 93 -16.09 0.69 -3.07
N LYS A 94 -16.82 1.26 -2.11
CA LYS A 94 -17.05 0.69 -0.77
C LYS A 94 -18.53 0.30 -0.63
N THR A 95 -18.82 -0.92 -0.16
CA THR A 95 -20.18 -1.29 0.30
C THR A 95 -20.62 -0.39 1.46
N PRO A 96 -21.93 -0.36 1.80
CA PRO A 96 -22.41 0.30 3.03
C PRO A 96 -21.67 -0.14 4.30
N ASP A 97 -21.07 -1.33 4.28
CA ASP A 97 -20.28 -1.92 5.36
C ASP A 97 -18.78 -1.58 5.29
N HIS A 98 -18.38 -0.61 4.46
CA HIS A 98 -16.98 -0.18 4.24
C HIS A 98 -16.05 -1.26 3.64
N TYR A 99 -16.57 -2.33 3.03
CA TYR A 99 -15.73 -3.31 2.33
C TYR A 99 -15.53 -2.90 0.87
N PHE A 100 -14.29 -2.97 0.39
CA PHE A 100 -13.94 -2.69 -1.00
C PHE A 100 -14.51 -3.75 -1.94
N LEU A 101 -15.33 -3.33 -2.91
CA LEU A 101 -15.84 -4.17 -4.00
C LEU A 101 -14.91 -4.04 -5.21
N GLY A 102 -13.85 -4.86 -5.27
CA GLY A 102 -12.94 -4.80 -6.42
C GLY A 102 -11.65 -5.58 -6.25
N PHE A 103 -10.79 -5.47 -7.27
CA PHE A 103 -9.47 -6.08 -7.33
C PHE A 103 -8.68 -5.79 -6.04
N PRO A 104 -7.98 -6.78 -5.44
CA PRO A 104 -7.32 -6.59 -4.15
C PRO A 104 -6.32 -5.46 -4.24
N SER A 105 -6.64 -4.34 -3.58
CA SER A 105 -5.78 -3.15 -3.53
C SER A 105 -4.72 -3.25 -2.43
N TYR A 106 -4.64 -4.39 -1.74
CA TYR A 106 -3.68 -4.69 -0.67
C TYR A 106 -2.29 -5.04 -1.22
N TRP A 107 -1.67 -4.12 -1.96
CA TRP A 107 -0.32 -4.31 -2.50
C TRP A 107 0.76 -4.31 -1.42
N ASN A 108 0.45 -3.78 -0.23
CA ASN A 108 1.29 -3.91 0.96
C ASN A 108 1.55 -5.39 1.34
N VAL A 109 0.54 -6.25 1.23
CA VAL A 109 0.67 -7.70 1.48
C VAL A 109 1.52 -8.35 0.40
N VAL A 110 1.30 -7.98 -0.87
CA VAL A 110 2.10 -8.49 -1.99
C VAL A 110 3.57 -8.09 -1.82
N ALA A 111 3.85 -6.84 -1.51
CA ALA A 111 5.20 -6.33 -1.26
C ALA A 111 5.88 -7.05 -0.09
N PHE A 112 5.13 -7.34 0.98
CA PHE A 112 5.63 -8.13 2.09
C PHE A 112 6.00 -9.55 1.67
N TYR A 113 5.13 -10.25 0.94
CA TYR A 113 5.41 -11.60 0.46
C TYR A 113 6.59 -11.65 -0.51
N CYS A 114 6.68 -10.72 -1.46
CA CYS A 114 7.82 -10.63 -2.37
C CYS A 114 9.12 -10.48 -1.58
N PHE A 115 9.17 -9.55 -0.63
CA PHE A 115 10.36 -9.34 0.20
C PHE A 115 10.74 -10.57 1.04
N VAL A 116 9.75 -11.26 1.64
CA VAL A 116 9.99 -12.46 2.46
C VAL A 116 10.45 -13.65 1.60
N LEU A 117 9.87 -13.83 0.41
CA LEU A 117 10.23 -14.93 -0.48
C LEU A 117 11.59 -14.74 -1.16
N GLU A 118 12.02 -13.49 -1.38
CA GLU A 118 13.38 -13.16 -1.83
C GLU A 118 14.42 -13.28 -0.71
N SER A 119 13.99 -13.37 0.55
CA SER A 119 14.88 -13.60 1.69
C SER A 119 15.01 -15.07 2.09
N ASP A 120 14.34 -15.99 1.37
CA ASP A 120 14.54 -17.43 1.53
C ASP A 120 15.77 -17.90 0.72
N PRO A 121 16.75 -18.62 1.33
CA PRO A 121 18.00 -19.02 0.65
C PRO A 121 17.84 -19.93 -0.58
N GLY A 122 16.64 -20.42 -0.86
CA GLY A 122 16.33 -21.32 -1.97
C GLY A 122 15.87 -20.62 -3.27
N SER A 123 15.49 -19.34 -3.22
CA SER A 123 15.13 -18.56 -4.40
C SER A 123 16.38 -17.82 -4.92
N THR A 124 16.88 -18.22 -6.08
CA THR A 124 18.12 -17.70 -6.72
C THR A 124 17.97 -16.26 -7.25
N VAL A 125 17.38 -15.33 -6.50
CA VAL A 125 17.50 -13.90 -6.78
C VAL A 125 18.56 -13.31 -5.86
N CYS A 126 19.78 -13.47 -6.36
CA CYS A 126 20.98 -12.69 -6.10
C CYS A 126 20.85 -11.52 -5.07
N TRP A 127 20.96 -11.86 -3.79
CA TRP A 127 21.16 -10.89 -2.69
C TRP A 127 22.39 -9.98 -2.86
N SER A 128 23.26 -10.22 -3.85
CA SER A 128 24.52 -9.49 -4.01
C SER A 128 24.34 -8.02 -4.43
N SER A 129 23.16 -7.63 -4.90
CA SER A 129 22.89 -6.24 -5.30
C SER A 129 22.33 -5.38 -4.15
N CYS A 130 21.85 -5.99 -3.06
CA CYS A 130 21.18 -5.30 -1.95
C CYS A 130 22.15 -4.76 -0.86
N CYS A 131 23.45 -5.06 -0.98
CA CYS A 131 24.51 -4.59 -0.06
C CYS A 131 25.46 -3.54 -0.69
N ARG A 132 25.04 -2.80 -1.72
CA ARG A 132 25.82 -1.66 -2.24
C ARG A 132 25.12 -0.33 -2.01
#